data_AF-A0A7Y2CSJ2-F1
#
_entry.id   AF-A0A7Y2CSJ2-F1
#
_cell.length_a   1.000
_cell.length_b   1.000
_cell.length_c   1.000
_cell.angle_alpha   90.00
_cell.angle_beta   90.00
_cell.angle_gamma   90.00
#
_symmetry.space_group_name_H-M   'P 1'
#
loop_
_entity.id
_entity.type
_entity.pdbx_description
1 polymer ?
#
loop_
_entity_poly.entity_id
_entity_poly.type
_entity_poly.pdbx_seq_one_letter_code
_entity_poly.pdbx_strand_id
1 'polypeptide(L)'
;LLREFIASQDNMYVVCGDRHWQYVSVDQTHGVREYSSGPATDRHAGGWSNDKLMPEHQYLNVIGGFLAVTVEREDGLPVLIARHYGVDGNILNEDQIPAE
;
A
#
# COMPACT_ATOMS: atom_id res chain seq x y z
N LEU A 1 -18.14 -9.97 9.57
CA LEU A 1 -17.02 -9.18 10.14
C LEU A 1 -16.54 -8.14 9.13
N LEU A 2 -15.83 -7.07 9.53
CA LEU A 2 -15.47 -5.95 8.64
C LEU A 2 -14.66 -6.38 7.41
N ARG A 3 -13.68 -7.28 7.56
CA ARG A 3 -12.86 -7.76 6.42
C ARG A 3 -13.67 -8.54 5.39
N GLU A 4 -14.64 -9.33 5.83
CA GLU A 4 -15.58 -10.02 4.92
C GLU A 4 -16.43 -9.02 4.14
N PHE A 5 -16.88 -7.93 4.79
CA PHE A 5 -17.62 -6.86 4.10
C PHE A 5 -16.76 -6.13 3.08
N ILE A 6 -15.49 -5.85 3.40
CA ILE A 6 -14.55 -5.20 2.46
C ILE A 6 -14.28 -6.12 1.28
N ALA A 7 -13.99 -7.41 1.54
CA ALA A 7 -13.71 -8.39 0.51
C ALA A 7 -14.91 -8.71 -0.39
N SER A 8 -16.14 -8.38 0.04
CA SER A 8 -17.33 -8.55 -0.80
C SER A 8 -17.61 -7.36 -1.74
N GLN A 9 -16.78 -6.31 -1.74
CA GLN A 9 -16.90 -5.19 -2.66
C GLN A 9 -15.88 -5.34 -3.80
N ASP A 10 -16.33 -5.16 -5.04
CA ASP A 10 -15.43 -5.16 -6.19
C ASP A 10 -14.52 -3.93 -6.15
N ASN A 11 -13.23 -4.13 -6.46
CA ASN A 11 -12.24 -3.06 -6.60
C ASN A 11 -12.11 -2.13 -5.36
N MET A 12 -12.28 -2.68 -4.15
CA MET A 12 -12.10 -1.94 -2.90
C MET A 12 -10.68 -2.10 -2.31
N TYR A 13 -10.05 -0.97 -1.98
CA TYR A 13 -8.70 -0.91 -1.41
C TYR A 13 -8.68 -0.14 -0.09
N VAL A 14 -7.82 -0.56 0.84
CA VAL A 14 -7.64 0.13 2.12
C VAL A 14 -6.36 0.97 2.07
N VAL A 15 -6.45 2.24 2.43
CA VAL A 15 -5.28 3.12 2.62
C VAL A 15 -5.24 3.57 4.07
N CYS A 16 -4.11 3.39 4.73
CA CYS A 16 -3.96 3.69 6.15
C CYS A 16 -2.61 4.36 6.48
N GLY A 17 -2.43 4.64 7.75
CA GLY A 17 -1.19 5.17 8.35
C GLY A 17 -1.04 4.59 9.76
N ASP A 18 -0.79 5.44 10.76
CA ASP A 18 -0.53 5.10 12.19
C ASP A 18 0.76 4.28 12.40
N ARG A 19 0.93 3.20 11.66
CA ARG A 19 2.21 2.49 11.53
C ARG A 19 3.23 3.39 10.86
N HIS A 20 4.35 3.60 11.53
CA HIS A 20 5.41 4.49 11.05
C HIS A 20 6.35 3.81 10.05
N TRP A 21 5.80 3.16 9.02
CA TRP A 21 6.53 2.66 7.87
C TRP A 21 5.62 2.62 6.63
N GLN A 22 6.19 2.33 5.47
CA GLN A 22 5.47 2.12 4.22
C GLN A 22 5.30 0.62 3.95
N TYR A 23 4.13 0.20 3.47
CA TYR A 23 3.92 -1.19 3.06
C TYR A 23 2.75 -1.38 2.09
N VAL A 24 2.78 -2.50 1.39
CA VAL A 24 1.62 -3.13 0.75
C VAL A 24 1.44 -4.50 1.37
N SER A 25 0.23 -4.83 1.80
CA SER A 25 -0.10 -6.16 2.32
C SER A 25 -1.40 -6.69 1.75
N VAL A 26 -1.48 -8.01 1.60
CA VAL A 26 -2.69 -8.72 1.21
C VAL A 26 -3.05 -9.74 2.29
N ASP A 27 -4.26 -9.63 2.86
CA ASP A 27 -4.79 -10.62 3.80
C ASP A 27 -4.90 -11.99 3.10
N GLN A 28 -4.26 -13.03 3.66
CA GLN A 28 -4.28 -14.38 3.11
C GLN A 28 -5.64 -15.09 3.20
N THR A 29 -6.53 -14.63 4.07
CA THR A 29 -7.85 -15.23 4.30
C THR A 29 -8.90 -14.62 3.35
N HIS A 30 -8.90 -13.29 3.21
CA HIS A 30 -9.96 -12.56 2.49
C HIS A 30 -9.48 -11.83 1.24
N GLY A 31 -8.18 -11.79 0.97
CA GLY A 31 -7.61 -11.06 -0.18
C GLY A 31 -7.64 -9.54 -0.05
N VAL A 32 -8.03 -8.98 1.10
CA VAL A 32 -8.08 -7.53 1.32
C VAL A 32 -6.70 -6.92 1.13
N ARG A 33 -6.57 -6.02 0.16
CA ARG A 33 -5.34 -5.28 -0.12
C ARG A 33 -5.31 -3.97 0.66
N GLU A 34 -4.20 -3.73 1.33
CA GLU A 34 -3.95 -2.55 2.16
C GLU A 34 -2.63 -1.88 1.77
N TYR A 35 -2.67 -0.56 1.67
CA TYR A 35 -1.53 0.32 1.44
C TYR A 35 -1.32 1.21 2.65
N SER A 36 -0.06 1.43 3.03
CA SER A 36 0.28 2.31 4.15
C SER A 36 1.46 3.20 3.85
N SER A 37 1.36 4.44 4.31
CA SER A 37 2.46 5.40 4.35
C SER A 37 2.29 6.31 5.57
N GLY A 38 2.55 5.78 6.76
CA GLY A 38 2.35 6.54 8.00
C GLY A 38 3.35 7.68 8.25
N PRO A 39 4.67 7.50 8.08
CA PRO A 39 5.63 8.54 8.43
C PRO A 39 5.92 9.46 7.24
N ALA A 40 5.64 10.76 7.38
CA ALA A 40 5.98 11.75 6.35
C ALA A 40 7.50 12.04 6.25
N THR A 41 8.31 11.60 7.22
CA THR A 41 9.75 11.86 7.29
C THR A 41 10.50 10.68 7.90
N ASP A 42 11.76 10.45 7.53
CA ASP A 42 12.60 9.38 8.10
C ASP A 42 12.77 9.47 9.61
N ARG A 43 12.74 10.69 10.19
CA ARG A 43 12.85 10.89 11.64
C ARG A 43 11.71 10.25 12.44
N HIS A 44 10.56 10.04 11.80
CA HIS A 44 9.39 9.44 12.42
C HIS A 44 9.23 7.97 12.04
N ALA A 45 10.01 7.45 11.08
CA ALA A 45 9.94 6.07 10.66
C ALA A 45 10.49 5.12 11.74
N GLY A 46 9.78 4.05 12.05
CA GLY A 46 10.15 3.11 13.10
C GLY A 46 9.02 2.20 13.55
N GLY A 47 9.23 1.45 14.63
CA GLY A 47 8.22 0.51 15.19
C GLY A 47 8.16 -0.85 14.49
N TRP A 48 8.86 -1.01 13.37
CA TRP A 48 9.07 -2.28 12.67
C TRP A 48 10.52 -2.40 12.19
N SER A 49 10.86 -3.48 11.49
CA SER A 49 12.19 -3.67 10.89
C SER A 49 12.09 -4.26 9.50
N ASN A 50 12.97 -3.84 8.59
CA ASN A 50 12.97 -4.25 7.18
C ASN A 50 13.29 -5.75 6.98
N ASP A 51 13.94 -6.39 7.94
CA ASP A 51 14.22 -7.83 7.93
C ASP A 51 13.02 -8.68 8.41
N LYS A 52 11.99 -8.07 9.00
CA LYS A 52 10.77 -8.74 9.45
C LYS A 52 9.69 -8.76 8.37
N LEU A 53 10.03 -9.37 7.24
CA LEU A 53 9.09 -9.61 6.15
C LEU A 53 8.13 -10.76 6.54
N MET A 54 6.83 -10.51 6.40
CA MET A 54 5.78 -11.48 6.66
C MET A 54 5.17 -11.93 5.32
N PRO A 55 4.55 -13.12 5.23
CA PRO A 55 3.96 -13.63 4.00
C PRO A 55 2.92 -12.71 3.34
N GLU A 56 2.24 -11.87 4.12
CA GLU A 56 1.26 -10.90 3.66
C GLU A 56 1.90 -9.71 2.93
N HIS A 57 3.15 -9.36 3.25
CA HIS A 57 3.82 -8.18 2.70
C HIS A 57 4.19 -8.39 1.24
N GLN A 58 3.61 -7.58 0.36
CA GLN A 58 4.03 -7.42 -1.04
C GLN A 58 5.12 -6.34 -1.15
N TYR A 59 5.14 -5.39 -0.20
CA TYR A 59 6.15 -4.36 -0.05
C TYR A 59 6.27 -4.00 1.43
N LEU A 60 7.50 -3.76 1.91
CA LEU A 60 7.78 -3.28 3.26
C LEU A 60 9.01 -2.38 3.22
N ASN A 61 8.88 -1.16 3.74
CA ASN A 61 10.02 -0.27 3.94
C ASN A 61 9.80 0.67 5.13
N VAL A 62 10.61 0.50 6.17
CA VAL A 62 10.65 1.39 7.34
C VAL A 62 11.44 2.66 6.98
N ILE A 63 10.75 3.55 6.26
CA ILE A 63 11.26 4.83 5.76
C ILE A 63 10.15 5.88 5.78
N GLY A 64 10.51 7.16 5.75
CA GLY A 64 9.58 8.24 5.53
C GLY A 64 9.17 8.42 4.07
N GLY A 65 8.06 9.12 3.86
CA GLY A 65 7.66 9.60 2.54
C GLY A 65 6.14 9.69 2.40
N PHE A 66 5.62 9.42 1.21
CA PHE A 66 4.19 9.54 0.93
C PHE A 66 3.71 8.51 -0.09
N LEU A 67 2.40 8.27 -0.11
CA LEU A 67 1.71 7.44 -1.10
C LEU A 67 0.97 8.35 -2.08
N ALA A 68 1.16 8.16 -3.38
CA ALA A 68 0.26 8.70 -4.40
C ALA A 68 -0.52 7.56 -5.06
N VAL A 69 -1.83 7.75 -5.18
CA VAL A 69 -2.71 6.81 -5.89
C VAL A 69 -3.36 7.58 -7.04
N THR A 70 -3.18 7.09 -8.26
CA THR A 70 -3.92 7.56 -9.43
C THR A 70 -4.81 6.44 -9.96
N VAL A 71 -5.92 6.83 -10.60
CA VAL A 71 -6.75 5.90 -11.37
C VAL A 71 -6.78 6.44 -12.78
N GLU A 72 -6.21 5.68 -13.69
CA GLU A 72 -6.03 6.05 -15.10
C GLU A 72 -6.78 5.05 -15.97
N ARG A 73 -6.88 5.31 -17.28
CA ARG A 73 -7.42 4.34 -18.23
C ARG A 73 -6.33 3.91 -19.19
N GLU A 74 -6.05 2.62 -19.22
CA GLU A 74 -5.13 1.99 -20.16
C GLU A 74 -5.95 1.08 -21.08
N ASP A 75 -5.88 1.31 -22.40
CA ASP A 75 -6.69 0.61 -23.40
C ASP A 75 -8.19 0.55 -23.09
N GLY A 76 -8.70 1.59 -22.42
CA GLY A 76 -10.09 1.74 -22.01
C GLY A 76 -10.45 1.11 -20.66
N LEU A 77 -9.57 0.29 -20.07
CA LEU A 77 -9.75 -0.33 -18.76
C LEU A 77 -9.25 0.62 -17.64
N PRO A 78 -10.03 0.86 -16.56
CA PRO A 78 -9.51 1.58 -15.40
C PRO A 78 -8.37 0.81 -14.75
N VAL A 79 -7.27 1.49 -14.44
CA VAL A 79 -6.10 0.93 -13.75
C VAL A 79 -5.79 1.81 -12.55
N LEU A 80 -5.78 1.22 -11.35
CA LEU A 80 -5.28 1.87 -10.15
C LEU A 80 -3.76 1.75 -10.13
N ILE A 81 -3.06 2.87 -9.92
CA ILE A 81 -1.61 2.93 -9.81
C ILE A 81 -1.25 3.53 -8.45
N ALA A 82 -0.74 2.69 -7.55
CA ALA A 82 -0.30 3.09 -6.22
C ALA A 82 1.23 3.14 -6.15
N ARG A 83 1.77 4.33 -5.82
CA ARG A 83 3.21 4.57 -5.75
C ARG A 83 3.62 5.05 -4.36
N HIS A 84 4.53 4.32 -3.74
CA HIS A 84 5.20 4.78 -2.53
C HIS A 84 6.43 5.57 -2.93
N TYR A 85 6.55 6.78 -2.38
CA TYR A 85 7.67 7.67 -2.58
C TYR A 85 8.48 7.79 -1.29
N GLY A 86 9.80 7.93 -1.43
CA GLY A 86 10.65 8.42 -0.37
C GLY A 86 10.46 9.92 -0.11
N VAL A 87 11.07 10.42 0.97
CA VAL A 87 11.05 11.85 1.32
C VAL A 87 11.70 12.75 0.25
N ASP A 88 12.53 12.17 -0.61
CA ASP A 88 13.21 12.83 -1.73
C ASP A 88 12.41 12.80 -3.04
N GLY A 89 11.23 12.18 -3.04
CA GLY A 89 10.38 12.03 -4.21
C GLY A 89 10.77 10.89 -5.15
N ASN A 90 11.72 10.03 -4.77
CA ASN A 90 12.02 8.81 -5.53
C ASN A 90 10.93 7.76 -5.32
N ILE A 91 10.54 7.07 -6.39
CA ILE A 91 9.60 5.94 -6.31
C ILE A 91 10.33 4.75 -5.70
N LEU A 92 9.79 4.23 -4.60
CA LEU A 92 10.33 3.07 -3.87
C LEU A 92 9.54 1.78 -4.13
N ASN A 93 8.26 1.92 -4.49
CA ASN A 93 7.39 0.82 -4.90
C ASN A 93 6.29 1.35 -5.82
N GLU A 94 5.92 0.56 -6.82
CA GLU A 94 4.78 0.81 -7.70
C GLU A 94 3.97 -0.48 -7.81
N ASP A 95 2.66 -0.34 -7.69
CA ASP A 95 1.69 -1.43 -7.78
C ASP A 95 0.56 -0.97 -8.71
N GLN A 96 0.39 -1.72 -9.82
CA GLN A 96 -0.59 -1.42 -10.87
C GLN A 96 -1.65 -2.51 -10.88
N ILE A 97 -2.92 -2.12 -10.73
CA ILE A 97 -4.03 -3.05 -10.61
C ILE A 97 -5.11 -2.63 -11.62
N PRO A 98 -5.25 -3.36 -12.74
CA PRO A 98 -6.37 -3.21 -13.63
C PRO A 98 -7.68 -3.57 -12.91
N ALA A 99 -8.75 -2.86 -13.20
CA ALA A 99 -10.08 -3.20 -12.71
C ALA A 99 -10.49 -4.59 -13.22
N GLU A 100 -11.07 -5.40 -12.33
CA GLU A 100 -11.70 -6.69 -12.65
C GLU A 100 -13.12 -6.52 -13.20
#